data_AF-A0A066PU88-F1
#
_entry.id   AF-A0A066PU88-F1
#
_cell.length_a   1.000
_cell.length_b   1.000
_cell.length_c   1.000
_cell.angle_alpha   90.00
_cell.angle_beta   90.00
_cell.angle_gamma   90.00
#
_symmetry.space_group_name_H-M   'P 1'
#
loop_
_entity.id
_entity.type
_entity.pdbx_description
1 polymer ?
#
loop_
_entity_poly.entity_id
_entity_poly.type
_entity_poly.pdbx_seq_one_letter_code
_entity_poly.pdbx_strand_id
1 'polypeptide(L)' 'MSTAEVCRRHGISSATFYKWKAKFGGLEVSDARRLKQLEDENARLKRLLADAVLDNAMLKEIASKKF' A
#
# COMPACT_ATOMS: atom_id res chain seq x y z
N MET A 1 -14.28 -11.31 22.13
CA MET A 1 -13.41 -11.07 23.29
C MET A 1 -13.72 -9.70 23.85
N SER A 2 -13.99 -9.59 25.15
CA SER A 2 -14.31 -8.29 25.76
C SER A 2 -13.04 -7.48 26.03
N THR A 3 -13.12 -6.14 26.04
CA THR A 3 -11.97 -5.28 26.39
C THR A 3 -11.38 -5.64 27.76
N ALA A 4 -12.24 -6.00 28.73
CA ALA A 4 -11.82 -6.41 30.07
C ALA A 4 -10.99 -7.70 30.04
N GLU A 5 -11.31 -8.63 29.14
CA GLU A 5 -10.59 -9.89 28.97
C GLU A 5 -9.22 -9.68 28.31
N VAL A 6 -9.14 -8.79 27.31
CA VAL A 6 -7.86 -8.34 26.72
C VAL A 6 -6.98 -7.68 27.79
N CYS A 7 -7.56 -6.76 28.56
CA CYS A 7 -6.85 -6.05 29.63
C CYS A 7 -6.28 -7.01 30.67
N ARG A 8 -7.07 -7.99 31.13
CA ARG A 8 -6.61 -9.03 32.07
C ARG A 8 -5.51 -9.91 31.47
N ARG A 9 -5.68 -10.37 30.24
CA ARG A 9 -4.70 -11.25 29.57
C ARG A 9 -3.34 -10.59 29.39
N HIS A 10 -3.35 -9.29 29.09
CA HIS A 10 -2.13 -8.53 28.82
C HIS A 10 -1.63 -7.72 30.03
N GLY A 11 -2.26 -7.86 31.20
CA GLY A 11 -1.85 -7.16 32.43
C GLY A 11 -1.93 -5.64 32.33
N ILE A 12 -2.84 -5.09 31.51
CA ILE A 12 -3.01 -3.66 31.30
C ILE A 12 -4.35 -3.17 31.84
N SER A 13 -4.40 -1.91 32.27
CA SER A 13 -5.66 -1.27 32.64
C SER A 13 -6.50 -0.92 31.41
N SER A 14 -7.83 -0.85 31.57
CA SER A 14 -8.73 -0.35 30.52
C SER A 14 -8.35 1.05 30.05
N ALA A 15 -7.89 1.92 30.95
CA ALA A 15 -7.43 3.27 30.62
C ALA A 15 -6.20 3.24 29.70
N THR A 16 -5.23 2.37 29.99
CA THR A 16 -4.06 2.14 29.13
C THR A 16 -4.47 1.64 27.76
N PHE A 17 -5.38 0.66 27.69
CA PHE A 17 -5.91 0.12 26.44
C PHE A 17 -6.53 1.21 25.57
N TYR A 18 -7.43 2.03 26.10
CA TYR A 18 -8.07 3.10 25.32
C TYR A 18 -7.09 4.20 24.91
N LYS A 19 -6.08 4.52 25.73
CA LYS A 19 -5.01 5.45 25.36
C LYS A 19 -4.20 4.94 24.16
N TRP A 20 -3.86 3.65 24.14
CA TRP A 20 -3.17 3.04 23.00
C TRP A 20 -4.08 2.91 21.78
N LYS A 21 -5.35 2.54 21.97
CA LYS A 21 -6.33 2.49 20.88
C LYS A 21 -6.52 3.85 20.22
N ALA A 22 -6.57 4.93 20.98
CA ALA A 22 -6.65 6.29 20.44
C ALA A 22 -5.37 6.68 19.67
N LYS A 23 -4.20 6.28 20.17
CA LYS A 23 -2.91 6.63 19.56
C LYS A 23 -2.58 5.80 18.32
N PHE A 24 -2.90 4.51 18.32
CA PHE A 24 -2.43 3.55 17.32
C PHE A 24 -3.55 2.86 16.53
N GLY A 25 -4.79 2.88 17.02
CA GLY A 25 -5.90 2.17 16.38
C GLY A 25 -6.29 2.70 14.99
N GLY A 26 -5.94 3.95 14.67
CA GLY A 26 -6.09 4.50 13.32
C GLY A 26 -4.88 4.29 12.41
N LEU A 27 -3.72 3.98 12.98
CA LEU A 27 -2.45 3.88 12.26
C LEU A 27 -2.44 2.68 11.31
N GLU A 28 -2.89 1.52 11.79
CA GLU A 28 -2.97 0.30 10.98
C GLU A 28 -3.90 0.47 9.77
N VAL A 29 -5.02 1.18 9.94
CA VAL A 29 -5.96 1.46 8.85
C VAL A 29 -5.37 2.46 7.85
N SER A 30 -4.63 3.47 8.33
CA SER A 30 -3.94 4.41 7.43
C SER A 30 -2.81 3.76 6.65
N ASP A 31 -2.06 2.84 7.27
CA ASP A 31 -0.97 2.12 6.62
C ASP A 31 -1.51 1.15 5.57
N ALA A 32 -2.58 0.41 5.88
CA ALA A 32 -3.26 -0.44 4.91
C ALA A 32 -3.82 0.35 3.72
N ARG A 33 -4.40 1.54 3.97
CA ARG A 33 -4.87 2.44 2.90
C ARG A 33 -3.71 2.93 2.03
N ARG A 34 -2.61 3.34 2.65
CA ARG A 34 -1.41 3.81 1.95
C ARG A 34 -0.78 2.70 1.11
N LEU A 35 -0.71 1.48 1.64
CA LEU A 35 -0.21 0.31 0.91
C LEU A 35 -1.04 0.08 -0.35
N LYS A 36 -2.37 0.05 -0.23
CA LYS A 36 -3.26 -0.10 -1.38
C LYS A 36 -3.06 0.98 -2.45
N GLN A 37 -2.94 2.25 -2.03
CA GLN A 37 -2.67 3.36 -2.96
C GLN A 37 -1.35 3.18 -3.71
N LEU A 38 -0.31 2.73 -3.02
CA LEU A 38 1.00 2.46 -3.64
C LEU A 38 0.94 1.27 -4.59
N GLU A 39 0.19 0.22 -4.26
CA GLU A 39 -0.04 -0.93 -5.14
C GLU A 39 -0.77 -0.53 -6.42
N ASP A 40 -1.84 0.26 -6.30
CA ASP A 40 -2.64 0.75 -7.43
C ASP A 40 -1.77 1.63 -8.37
N GLU A 41 -0.98 2.56 -7.80
CA GLU A 41 -0.10 3.42 -8.59
C GLU A 41 1.04 2.63 -9.23
N ASN A 42 1.62 1.65 -8.54
CA ASN A 42 2.65 0.79 -9.11
C ASN A 42 2.11 -0.01 -10.30
N ALA A 43 0.90 -0.55 -10.20
CA ALA A 43 0.24 -1.26 -11.29
C ALA A 43 0.02 -0.34 -12.50
N ARG A 44 -0.45 0.90 -12.26
CA ARG A 44 -0.62 1.91 -13.30
C ARG A 44 0.70 2.26 -13.99
N LEU A 45 1.75 2.54 -13.22
CA LEU A 45 3.07 2.89 -13.74
C LEU A 45 3.68 1.75 -14.56
N LYS A 46 3.54 0.50 -14.12
CA LYS A 46 4.00 -0.67 -14.88
C LYS A 46 3.31 -0.79 -16.23
N ARG A 47 2.00 -0.53 -16.29
CA ARG A 47 1.25 -0.53 -17.55
C ARG A 47 1.75 0.56 -18.50
N LEU A 48 1.87 1.80 -18.01
CA LEU A 48 2.38 2.92 -18.81
C LEU A 48 3.80 2.66 -19.32
N LEU A 49 4.65 2.06 -18.47
CA LEU A 49 6.01 1.69 -18.87
C LEU A 49 6.01 0.62 -19.95
N ALA A 50 5.17 -0.41 -19.83
CA ALA A 50 5.05 -1.46 -20.85
C ALA A 50 4.61 -0.87 -22.20
N ASP A 51 3.58 -0.03 -22.21
CA ASP A 51 3.08 0.63 -23.42
C ASP A 51 4.19 1.49 -24.07
N ALA A 52 4.88 2.32 -23.28
CA ALA A 52 5.98 3.15 -23.76
C ALA A 52 7.17 2.35 -24.31
N VAL A 53 7.49 1.21 -23.69
CA VAL A 53 8.57 0.31 -24.15
C VAL A 53 8.19 -0.33 -25.49
N LEU A 54 6.93 -0.75 -25.66
CA LEU A 54 6.45 -1.31 -26.91
C LEU A 54 6.49 -0.27 -28.04
N ASP A 55 6.01 0.95 -27.79
CA ASP A 55 6.07 2.05 -28.76
C ASP A 55 7.52 2.37 -29.14
N ASN A 56 8.42 2.41 -28.17
CA ASN A 56 9.85 2.64 -28.42
C ASN A 56 10.46 1.54 -29.29
N ALA A 57 10.10 0.27 -29.04
CA ALA A 57 10.57 -0.85 -29.83
C ALA A 57 10.09 -0.77 -31.28
N MET A 58 8.81 -0.48 -31.51
CA MET A 58 8.26 -0.29 -32.86
C MET A 58 8.94 0.85 -33.61
N LEU A 59 9.14 2.00 -32.95
CA LEU A 59 9.80 3.15 -33.57
C LEU A 59 11.25 2.84 -33.96
N LYS A 60 11.98 2.11 -33.11
CA LYS A 60 13.34 1.66 -33.42
C LYS A 60 13.38 0.70 -34.59
N GLU A 61 12.44 -0.25 -34.67
CA GLU A 61 12.36 -1.19 -35.78
C GLU A 61 12.11 -0.45 -37.10
N ILE A 62 11.16 0.50 -37.13
CA ILE A 62 10.87 1.32 -38.30
C ILE A 62 12.11 2.14 -38.71
N ALA A 63 12.80 2.75 -37.75
CA ALA A 63 14.01 3.52 -38.01
C ALA A 63 15.13 2.65 -38.60
N SER A 64 15.29 1.40 -38.13
CA SER A 64 16.29 0.46 -38.65
C SER A 64 16.01 -0.06 -40.06
N LYS A 65 14.75 -0.03 -40.53
CA LYS A 65 14.36 -0.47 -41.88
C LYS A 65 14.45 0.63 -42.93
N LYS A 66 14.68 1.89 -42.53
CA LYS A 66 14.78 3.05 -43.44
C LYS A 66 16.20 3.29 -43.99
N PHE A 67 17.16 2.48 -43.58
CA PHE A 67 18.54 2.45 -44.06
C PHE A 67 18.89 1.02 -44.49
#